data_AF-A0A8C6WTZ5-F1
#
_entry.id   AF-A0A8C6WTZ5-F1
#
_cell.length_a   1.000
_cell.length_b   1.000
_cell.length_c   1.000
_cell.angle_alpha   90.00
_cell.angle_beta   90.00
_cell.angle_gamma   90.00
#
_symmetry.space_group_name_H-M   'P 1'
#
loop_
_entity.id
_entity.type
_entity.pdbx_description
1 polymer ?
#
loop_
_entity_poly.entity_id
_entity_poly.type
_entity_poly.pdbx_seq_one_letter_code
_entity_poly.pdbx_strand_id
1 'polypeptide(L)'
;FHRFLLYASSSMSSWTAEKEYVGFATLPNQLHRKSVKKGFDFTLMVAGESGLGKSTLVNSLFLTDLHKDRKLLNAEERISQTVEITKHTVDIEEKGVKLKLTIVDTPGFGDAVNNSECWRPVTDYINQQFEQYFRDESGLNRKNIQDNRVHCCLYFIPPFGHGLRPVDIEFMKILQDKVNVVPLIAKADCLTPSEIKKFKERLREEIDKCGIKIYQFPDCDSDEDEDFKQQDRELKESTPFAVIGSNTVVEARGQRVRGRLYPWGIVEVENPAHCDFVKLRTMLIRTHMHDLKDITNDCHYENYRALCIQTMASKMNADKRVESPIPILPLSTPDVETENLIKKKDEELRRMQQMLQKMQQQMHEQDL
;
A
#
# COMPACT_ATOMS: atom_id res chain seq x y z
N PHE A 1 45.33 -32.89 46.93
CA PHE A 1 44.57 -33.38 45.75
C PHE A 1 43.13 -32.87 45.63
N HIS A 2 42.50 -32.29 46.66
CA HIS A 2 41.09 -31.83 46.59
C HIS A 2 40.89 -30.37 46.11
N ARG A 3 41.96 -29.59 45.91
CA ARG A 3 41.90 -28.16 45.51
C ARG A 3 42.11 -27.92 44.01
N PHE A 4 42.56 -28.93 43.27
CA PHE A 4 42.81 -28.84 41.82
C PHE A 4 41.58 -29.17 40.97
N LEU A 5 40.59 -29.89 41.51
CA LEU A 5 39.36 -30.26 40.79
C LEU A 5 38.32 -29.13 40.74
N LEU A 6 38.33 -28.19 41.69
CA LEU A 6 37.35 -27.10 41.72
C LEU A 6 37.62 -26.02 40.66
N TYR A 7 38.88 -25.77 40.30
CA TYR A 7 39.23 -24.80 39.26
C TYR A 7 38.93 -25.29 37.84
N ALA A 8 38.92 -26.61 37.61
CA ALA A 8 38.59 -27.19 36.31
C ALA A 8 37.08 -27.24 36.02
N SER A 9 36.22 -27.17 37.04
CA SER A 9 34.75 -27.17 36.85
C SER A 9 34.18 -25.77 36.54
N SER A 10 34.83 -24.72 37.06
CA SER A 10 34.41 -23.33 36.85
C SER A 10 34.81 -22.80 35.45
N SER A 11 35.91 -23.30 34.89
CA SER A 11 36.33 -22.96 33.53
C SER A 11 35.67 -23.83 32.45
N MET A 12 34.98 -24.93 32.77
CA MET A 12 34.31 -25.77 31.77
C MET A 12 32.86 -25.30 31.49
N SER A 13 32.27 -24.48 32.37
CA SER A 13 30.92 -23.97 32.26
C SER A 13 30.81 -22.68 31.42
N SER A 14 31.90 -21.93 31.22
CA SER A 14 31.91 -20.77 30.31
C SER A 14 32.10 -21.16 28.83
N TRP A 15 32.77 -22.28 28.55
CA TRP A 15 33.04 -22.76 27.18
C TRP A 15 31.90 -23.58 26.58
N THR A 16 30.90 -23.94 27.38
CA THR A 16 29.70 -24.66 26.93
C THR A 16 28.59 -23.72 26.47
N ALA A 17 28.51 -22.50 27.02
CA ALA A 17 27.54 -21.48 26.58
C ALA A 17 27.90 -20.82 25.23
N GLU A 18 29.18 -20.76 24.85
CA GLU A 18 29.61 -20.19 23.57
C GLU A 18 29.41 -21.15 22.38
N LYS A 19 29.23 -22.46 22.61
CA LYS A 19 29.01 -23.45 21.54
C LYS A 19 27.58 -23.50 21.01
N GLU A 20 26.63 -22.84 21.66
CA GLU A 20 25.23 -22.73 21.22
C GLU A 20 24.87 -21.33 20.70
N TYR A 21 25.80 -20.36 20.71
CA TYR A 21 25.55 -19.02 20.21
C TYR A 21 25.80 -18.92 18.70
N VAL A 22 24.82 -19.38 17.93
CA VAL A 22 24.87 -19.40 16.45
C VAL A 22 24.78 -17.99 15.82
N GLY A 23 24.64 -16.94 16.63
CA GLY A 23 24.66 -15.54 16.16
C GLY A 23 23.37 -15.06 15.46
N PHE A 24 22.41 -15.95 15.18
CA PHE A 24 21.08 -15.61 14.64
C PHE A 24 20.31 -14.62 15.53
N ALA A 25 20.55 -14.62 16.84
CA ALA A 25 19.98 -13.66 17.78
C ALA A 25 20.31 -12.20 17.44
N THR A 26 21.37 -11.94 16.66
CA THR A 26 21.73 -10.59 16.22
C THR A 26 21.10 -10.19 14.88
N LEU A 27 20.49 -11.12 14.12
CA LEU A 27 19.85 -10.82 12.84
C LEU A 27 18.73 -9.78 12.96
N PRO A 28 17.81 -9.84 13.95
CA PRO A 28 16.79 -8.81 14.11
C PRO A 28 17.42 -7.43 14.35
N ASN A 29 18.48 -7.36 15.17
CA ASN A 29 19.21 -6.12 15.43
C ASN A 29 19.94 -5.59 14.18
N GLN A 30 20.46 -6.48 13.33
CA GLN A 30 21.07 -6.11 12.05
C GLN A 30 20.04 -5.60 11.04
N LEU A 31 18.89 -6.27 10.94
CA LEU A 31 17.77 -5.85 10.08
C LEU A 31 17.19 -4.52 10.56
N HIS A 32 17.03 -4.34 11.86
CA HIS A 32 16.61 -3.07 12.46
C HIS A 32 17.60 -1.95 12.10
N ARG A 33 18.90 -2.12 12.35
CA ARG A 33 19.93 -1.13 12.01
C ARG A 33 19.98 -0.81 10.51
N LYS A 34 19.82 -1.82 9.66
CA LYS A 34 19.80 -1.64 8.20
C LYS A 34 18.55 -0.86 7.74
N SER A 35 17.40 -1.15 8.34
CA SER A 35 16.14 -0.47 8.05
C SER A 35 16.16 0.98 8.52
N VAL A 36 16.65 1.23 9.74
CA VAL A 36 16.83 2.59 10.28
C VAL A 36 17.78 3.42 9.41
N LYS A 37 18.87 2.82 8.91
CA LYS A 37 19.82 3.52 8.03
C LYS A 37 19.27 3.79 6.63
N LYS A 38 18.43 2.89 6.09
CA LYS A 38 17.79 3.06 4.78
C LYS A 38 16.67 4.12 4.84
N GLY A 39 16.01 4.25 5.99
CA GLY A 39 14.83 5.08 6.15
C GLY A 39 13.60 4.45 5.50
N PHE A 40 12.48 5.14 5.62
CA PHE A 40 11.19 4.72 5.07
C PHE A 40 10.69 5.75 4.05
N ASP A 41 10.19 5.27 2.93
CA ASP A 41 9.46 6.09 1.96
C ASP A 41 7.97 5.80 2.08
N PHE A 42 7.17 6.84 2.23
CA PHE A 42 5.71 6.75 2.26
C PHE A 42 5.08 7.80 1.35
N THR A 43 4.27 7.39 0.38
CA THR A 43 3.53 8.29 -0.49
C THR A 43 2.05 8.29 -0.16
N LEU A 44 1.50 9.47 0.14
CA LEU A 44 0.10 9.71 0.42
C LEU A 44 -0.51 10.55 -0.71
N MET A 45 -1.61 10.11 -1.28
CA MET A 45 -2.38 10.86 -2.26
C MET A 45 -3.65 11.42 -1.65
N VAL A 46 -4.02 12.63 -2.03
CA VAL A 46 -5.20 13.32 -1.50
C VAL A 46 -6.12 13.60 -2.67
N ALA A 47 -7.32 13.02 -2.66
CA ALA A 47 -8.32 13.15 -3.71
C ALA A 47 -9.66 13.63 -3.14
N GLY A 48 -10.41 14.40 -3.93
CA GLY A 48 -11.73 14.89 -3.53
C GLY A 48 -12.12 16.16 -4.25
N GLU A 49 -13.35 16.60 -4.01
CA GLU A 49 -13.88 17.82 -4.61
C GLU A 49 -13.05 19.06 -4.26
N SER A 50 -13.08 20.03 -5.17
CA SER A 50 -12.49 21.36 -4.94
C SER A 50 -13.10 22.02 -3.70
N GLY A 51 -12.30 22.80 -2.98
CA GLY A 51 -12.79 23.55 -1.82
C GLY A 51 -13.11 22.74 -0.55
N LEU A 52 -12.85 21.43 -0.50
CA LEU A 52 -13.02 20.60 0.72
C LEU A 52 -11.90 20.79 1.77
N GLY A 53 -10.86 21.57 1.47
CA GLY A 53 -9.76 21.82 2.40
C GLY A 53 -8.67 20.74 2.37
N LYS A 54 -8.48 20.06 1.23
CA LYS A 54 -7.43 19.08 0.97
C LYS A 54 -6.04 19.56 1.38
N SER A 55 -5.57 20.65 0.77
CA SER A 55 -4.25 21.23 1.05
C SER A 55 -4.15 21.78 2.48
N THR A 56 -5.26 22.23 3.07
CA THR A 56 -5.32 22.62 4.50
C THR A 56 -5.11 21.41 5.42
N LEU A 57 -5.73 20.26 5.12
CA LEU A 57 -5.52 19.04 5.90
C LEU A 57 -4.08 18.54 5.78
N VAL A 58 -3.50 18.59 4.58
CA VAL A 58 -2.09 18.22 4.36
C VAL A 58 -1.16 19.04 5.24
N ASN A 59 -1.33 20.36 5.26
CA ASN A 59 -0.54 21.25 6.11
C ASN A 59 -0.79 20.99 7.62
N SER A 60 -2.01 20.58 7.97
CA SER A 60 -2.37 20.25 9.36
C SER A 60 -1.74 18.92 9.81
N LEU A 61 -1.76 17.88 8.97
CA LEU A 61 -1.28 16.52 9.29
C LEU A 61 0.22 16.48 9.57
N PHE A 62 1.02 17.20 8.78
CA PHE A 62 2.47 17.01 8.77
C PHE A 62 3.27 18.11 9.45
N LEU A 63 2.61 18.93 10.29
CA LEU A 63 3.27 19.83 11.25
C LEU A 63 4.50 20.51 10.64
N THR A 64 4.32 21.33 9.59
CA THR A 64 5.36 22.27 9.24
C THR A 64 5.48 23.32 10.35
N ASP A 65 6.37 23.05 11.30
CA ASP A 65 7.24 24.04 11.94
C ASP A 65 8.34 24.53 10.95
N LEU A 66 8.16 24.24 9.65
CA LEU A 66 8.98 24.58 8.50
C LEU A 66 8.65 25.98 7.92
N HIS A 67 7.97 26.83 8.68
CA HIS A 67 7.81 28.26 8.38
C HIS A 67 8.09 29.10 9.63
N LYS A 68 9.26 28.92 10.27
CA LYS A 68 9.85 30.00 11.08
C LYS A 68 10.24 31.21 10.21
N ASP A 69 10.39 31.03 8.90
CA ASP A 69 10.73 32.12 7.94
C ASP A 69 9.94 32.04 6.63
N ARG A 70 8.60 31.98 6.67
CA ARG A 70 7.81 32.43 5.51
C ARG A 70 7.01 33.65 5.90
N LYS A 71 7.32 34.77 5.21
CA LYS A 71 6.40 35.89 5.05
C LYS A 71 4.99 35.33 4.85
N LEU A 72 4.04 35.85 5.61
CA LEU A 72 2.62 35.59 5.42
C LEU A 72 2.30 35.89 3.95
N LEU A 73 2.31 34.87 3.10
CA LEU A 73 1.82 35.01 1.73
C LEU A 73 0.34 35.42 1.84
N ASN A 74 -0.02 36.47 1.11
CA ASN A 74 -1.35 37.06 1.11
C ASN A 74 -2.43 36.00 0.84
N ALA A 75 -3.63 36.22 1.39
CA ALA A 75 -4.75 35.28 1.32
C ALA A 75 -5.13 34.88 -0.13
N GLU A 76 -4.77 35.70 -1.13
CA GLU A 76 -5.04 35.48 -2.55
C GLU A 76 -4.13 34.42 -3.21
N GLU A 77 -2.89 34.21 -2.72
CA GLU A 77 -2.02 33.12 -3.20
C GLU A 77 -2.21 31.80 -2.42
N ARG A 78 -2.91 31.84 -1.28
CA ARG A 78 -3.15 30.68 -0.41
C ARG A 78 -4.23 29.72 -0.95
N ILE A 79 -4.93 30.11 -2.00
CA ILE A 79 -6.03 29.36 -2.63
C ILE A 79 -5.89 29.48 -4.16
N SER A 80 -4.68 29.35 -4.72
CA SER A 80 -4.64 29.00 -6.14
C SER A 80 -5.25 27.61 -6.26
N GLN A 81 -6.33 27.49 -7.03
CA GLN A 81 -6.92 26.19 -7.33
C GLN A 81 -5.81 25.31 -7.89
N THR A 82 -5.59 24.14 -7.28
CA THR A 82 -4.60 23.18 -7.77
C THR A 82 -5.07 22.72 -9.16
N VAL A 83 -4.42 23.20 -10.23
CA VAL A 83 -4.76 22.87 -11.63
C VAL A 83 -4.04 21.59 -12.07
N GLU A 84 -2.90 21.29 -11.46
CA GLU A 84 -2.03 20.15 -11.79
C GLU A 84 -1.67 19.35 -10.54
N ILE A 85 -1.34 18.07 -10.71
CA ILE A 85 -0.93 17.20 -9.60
C ILE A 85 0.42 17.68 -9.05
N THR A 86 0.44 18.19 -7.81
CA THR A 86 1.67 18.66 -7.16
C THR A 86 2.20 17.63 -6.17
N LYS A 87 3.52 17.41 -6.20
CA LYS A 87 4.21 16.55 -5.23
C LYS A 87 4.90 17.41 -4.17
N HIS A 88 4.62 17.14 -2.91
CA HIS A 88 5.27 17.75 -1.76
C HIS A 88 6.02 16.68 -0.98
N THR A 89 7.35 16.71 -1.03
CA THR A 89 8.19 15.80 -0.25
C THR A 89 8.61 16.48 1.06
N VAL A 90 8.39 15.78 2.18
CA VAL A 90 8.77 16.21 3.52
C VAL A 90 9.61 15.10 4.15
N ASP A 91 10.81 15.44 4.59
CA ASP A 91 11.65 14.53 5.36
C ASP A 91 11.37 14.76 6.85
N ILE A 92 10.85 13.72 7.50
CA ILE A 92 10.53 13.70 8.93
C ILE A 92 11.55 12.81 9.62
N GLU A 93 12.13 13.29 10.72
CA GLU A 93 13.03 12.49 11.55
C GLU A 93 12.44 12.33 12.95
N GLU A 94 12.16 11.09 13.35
CA GLU A 94 11.68 10.77 14.69
C GLU A 94 12.56 9.71 15.33
N LYS A 95 13.10 9.99 16.54
CA LYS A 95 13.93 9.07 17.33
C LYS A 95 15.08 8.41 16.53
N GLY A 96 15.67 9.13 15.57
CA GLY A 96 16.75 8.65 14.70
C GLY A 96 16.33 7.83 13.48
N VAL A 97 15.02 7.71 13.23
CA VAL A 97 14.44 7.11 12.02
C VAL A 97 14.06 8.22 11.06
N LYS A 98 14.52 8.13 9.81
CA LYS A 98 14.16 9.07 8.74
C LYS A 98 13.00 8.50 7.91
N LEU A 99 11.93 9.26 7.82
CA LEU A 99 10.77 9.00 6.97
C LEU A 99 10.73 10.08 5.89
N LYS A 100 10.88 9.68 4.64
CA LYS A 100 10.63 10.53 3.48
C LYS A 100 9.17 10.36 3.07
N LEU A 101 8.37 11.36 3.43
CA LEU A 101 6.96 11.39 3.10
C LEU A 101 6.75 12.18 1.81
N THR A 102 6.06 11.59 0.83
CA THR A 102 5.66 12.29 -0.40
C THR A 102 4.15 12.45 -0.40
N ILE A 103 3.67 13.69 -0.36
CA ILE A 103 2.25 13.99 -0.49
C ILE A 103 1.97 14.38 -1.94
N VAL A 104 0.98 13.75 -2.53
CA VAL A 104 0.49 14.04 -3.87
C VAL A 104 -0.85 14.75 -3.73
N ASP A 105 -0.86 16.06 -3.93
CA ASP A 105 -2.10 16.85 -3.99
C ASP A 105 -2.67 16.74 -5.40
N THR A 106 -3.95 16.44 -5.50
CA THR A 106 -4.65 16.29 -6.77
C THR A 106 -5.57 17.48 -7.01
N PRO A 107 -5.73 17.90 -8.27
CA PRO A 107 -6.71 18.92 -8.60
C PRO A 107 -8.10 18.48 -8.11
N GLY A 108 -8.86 19.43 -7.57
CA GLY A 108 -10.24 19.15 -7.18
C GLY A 108 -11.09 18.83 -8.40
N PHE A 109 -11.85 17.74 -8.34
CA PHE A 109 -12.90 17.49 -9.31
C PHE A 109 -14.21 18.18 -8.88
N GLY A 110 -15.20 18.30 -9.77
CA GLY A 110 -16.50 18.91 -9.46
C GLY A 110 -16.67 20.37 -9.87
N ASP A 111 -15.60 21.07 -10.27
CA ASP A 111 -15.68 22.47 -10.73
C ASP A 111 -16.17 22.59 -12.19
N ALA A 112 -16.01 21.53 -12.99
CA ALA A 112 -16.44 21.51 -14.39
C ALA A 112 -17.91 21.06 -14.54
N VAL A 113 -18.58 21.55 -15.59
CA VAL A 113 -19.96 21.14 -15.91
C VAL A 113 -20.03 19.66 -16.30
N ASN A 114 -18.97 19.13 -16.92
CA ASN A 114 -18.85 17.72 -17.25
C ASN A 114 -17.75 17.06 -16.40
N ASN A 115 -18.14 16.15 -15.51
CA ASN A 115 -17.23 15.43 -14.61
C ASN A 115 -17.07 13.94 -14.98
N SER A 116 -17.48 13.54 -16.19
CA SER A 116 -17.53 12.13 -16.60
C SER A 116 -16.17 11.42 -16.69
N GLU A 117 -15.05 12.13 -16.53
CA GLU A 117 -13.69 11.55 -16.62
C GLU A 117 -12.72 12.13 -15.58
N CYS A 118 -13.24 12.64 -14.47
CA CYS A 118 -12.42 13.37 -13.49
C CYS A 118 -11.39 12.49 -12.76
N TRP A 119 -11.55 11.17 -12.79
CA TRP A 119 -10.59 10.20 -12.22
C TRP A 119 -9.40 9.88 -13.13
N ARG A 120 -9.45 10.21 -14.44
CA ARG A 120 -8.38 9.86 -15.38
C ARG A 120 -7.01 10.41 -14.98
N PRO A 121 -6.84 11.70 -14.65
CA PRO A 121 -5.53 12.24 -14.27
C PRO A 121 -4.93 11.54 -13.04
N VAL A 122 -5.78 11.22 -12.07
CA VAL A 122 -5.40 10.49 -10.84
C VAL A 122 -5.00 9.06 -11.16
N THR A 123 -5.80 8.38 -11.99
CA THR A 123 -5.58 6.99 -12.40
C THR A 123 -4.31 6.86 -13.25
N ASP A 124 -4.09 7.78 -14.18
CA ASP A 124 -2.92 7.81 -15.05
C ASP A 124 -1.65 8.10 -14.25
N TYR A 125 -1.74 9.00 -13.27
CA TYR A 125 -0.64 9.27 -12.35
C TYR A 125 -0.22 8.01 -11.55
N ILE A 126 -1.18 7.29 -10.99
CA ILE A 126 -0.93 6.04 -10.24
C ILE A 126 -0.31 4.99 -11.17
N ASN A 127 -0.89 4.77 -12.35
CA ASN A 127 -0.37 3.85 -13.35
C ASN A 127 1.08 4.21 -13.74
N GLN A 128 1.37 5.50 -13.94
CA GLN A 128 2.72 5.97 -14.27
C GLN A 128 3.71 5.65 -13.13
N GLN A 129 3.31 5.78 -11.86
CA GLN A 129 4.18 5.41 -10.74
C GLN A 129 4.44 3.89 -10.72
N PHE A 130 3.42 3.07 -10.97
CA PHE A 130 3.60 1.62 -11.08
C PHE A 130 4.48 1.21 -12.27
N GLU A 131 4.31 1.85 -13.41
CA GLU A 131 5.14 1.58 -14.59
C GLU A 131 6.60 1.99 -14.36
N GLN A 132 6.84 3.13 -13.70
CA GLN A 132 8.19 3.56 -13.34
C GLN A 132 8.85 2.55 -12.40
N TYR A 133 8.13 2.12 -11.36
CA TYR A 133 8.63 1.10 -10.44
C TYR A 133 8.90 -0.23 -11.14
N PHE A 134 8.00 -0.67 -12.02
CA PHE A 134 8.17 -1.89 -12.81
C PHE A 134 9.39 -1.84 -13.74
N ARG A 135 9.65 -0.67 -14.35
CA ARG A 135 10.85 -0.44 -15.17
C ARG A 135 12.12 -0.50 -14.34
N ASP A 136 12.11 0.10 -13.16
CA ASP A 136 13.26 0.11 -12.24
C ASP A 136 13.54 -1.30 -11.67
N GLU A 137 12.49 -2.08 -11.40
CA GLU A 137 12.59 -3.49 -10.98
C GLU A 137 13.16 -4.39 -12.09
N SER A 138 12.69 -4.20 -13.32
CA SER A 138 13.13 -4.93 -14.51
C SER A 138 14.54 -4.54 -14.95
N GLY A 139 15.02 -3.37 -14.52
CA GLY A 139 16.34 -2.85 -14.81
C GLY A 139 17.48 -3.66 -14.20
N LEU A 140 18.71 -3.36 -14.66
CA LEU A 140 19.93 -4.04 -14.22
C LEU A 140 20.38 -3.59 -12.81
N ASN A 141 20.06 -2.36 -12.40
CA ASN A 141 20.52 -1.74 -11.15
C ASN A 141 19.46 -1.80 -10.03
N ARG A 142 19.19 -3.00 -9.52
CA ARG A 142 18.13 -3.24 -8.49
C ARG A 142 18.44 -2.75 -7.07
N LYS A 143 19.64 -2.22 -6.81
CA LYS A 143 20.12 -1.94 -5.44
C LYS A 143 19.61 -0.63 -4.83
N ASN A 144 19.15 0.33 -5.64
CA ASN A 144 18.72 1.66 -5.17
C ASN A 144 17.41 2.10 -5.81
N ILE A 145 16.39 1.23 -5.78
CA ILE A 145 15.05 1.56 -6.25
C ILE A 145 14.38 2.48 -5.21
N GLN A 146 13.90 3.64 -5.66
CA GLN A 146 13.09 4.55 -4.83
C GLN A 146 11.62 4.20 -4.99
N ASP A 147 10.91 4.08 -3.87
CA ASP A 147 9.49 3.74 -3.90
C ASP A 147 8.64 5.00 -4.02
N ASN A 148 8.21 5.33 -5.24
CA ASN A 148 7.31 6.45 -5.53
C ASN A 148 5.85 6.01 -5.71
N ARG A 149 5.53 4.74 -5.43
CA ARG A 149 4.16 4.22 -5.54
C ARG A 149 3.27 4.88 -4.50
N VAL A 150 1.99 5.08 -4.83
CA VAL A 150 1.01 5.64 -3.91
C VAL A 150 0.54 4.54 -2.96
N HIS A 151 0.81 4.68 -1.66
CA HIS A 151 0.44 3.65 -0.68
C HIS A 151 -0.98 3.83 -0.13
N CYS A 152 -1.44 5.07 -0.04
CA CYS A 152 -2.75 5.41 0.51
C CYS A 152 -3.33 6.62 -0.22
N CYS A 153 -4.63 6.55 -0.54
CA CYS A 153 -5.41 7.64 -1.09
C CYS A 153 -6.46 8.09 -0.06
N LEU A 154 -6.31 9.30 0.44
CA LEU A 154 -7.31 9.96 1.27
C LEU A 154 -8.38 10.55 0.37
N TYR A 155 -9.60 10.03 0.48
CA TYR A 155 -10.72 10.47 -0.33
C TYR A 155 -11.67 11.37 0.46
N PHE A 156 -11.78 12.64 0.06
CA PHE A 156 -12.56 13.64 0.77
C PHE A 156 -13.99 13.65 0.25
N ILE A 157 -14.90 13.32 1.14
CA ILE A 157 -16.35 13.34 0.93
C ILE A 157 -16.89 14.68 1.45
N PRO A 158 -17.69 15.41 0.66
CA PRO A 158 -18.32 16.64 1.12
C PRO A 158 -19.30 16.38 2.29
N PRO A 159 -19.40 17.28 3.28
CA PRO A 159 -20.30 17.10 4.42
C PRO A 159 -21.76 17.47 4.10
N PHE A 160 -22.04 18.06 2.93
CA PHE A 160 -23.34 18.64 2.60
C PHE A 160 -24.34 17.64 1.97
N GLY A 161 -24.04 16.35 2.00
CA GLY A 161 -24.84 15.30 1.34
C GLY A 161 -25.71 14.49 2.31
N HIS A 162 -26.81 13.93 1.80
CA HIS A 162 -27.53 12.87 2.50
C HIS A 162 -26.90 11.47 2.30
N GLY A 163 -25.97 11.34 1.35
CA GLY A 163 -25.23 10.14 0.95
C GLY A 163 -24.07 10.47 0.00
N LEU A 164 -23.43 9.44 -0.56
CA LEU A 164 -22.40 9.49 -1.57
C LEU A 164 -22.97 9.94 -2.91
N ARG A 165 -22.25 10.84 -3.60
CA ARG A 165 -22.66 11.23 -4.95
C ARG A 165 -22.29 10.13 -5.94
N PRO A 166 -23.04 9.98 -7.05
CA PRO A 166 -22.71 9.02 -8.10
C PRO A 166 -21.27 9.17 -8.64
N VAL A 167 -20.80 10.42 -8.78
CA VAL A 167 -19.42 10.73 -9.19
C VAL A 167 -18.41 10.16 -8.19
N ASP A 168 -18.71 10.28 -6.89
CA ASP A 168 -17.81 9.79 -5.84
C ASP A 168 -17.78 8.25 -5.83
N ILE A 169 -18.92 7.60 -6.06
CA ILE A 169 -19.04 6.14 -6.18
C ILE A 169 -18.21 5.62 -7.35
N GLU A 170 -18.34 6.25 -8.53
CA GLU A 170 -17.58 5.85 -9.72
C GLU A 170 -16.07 6.03 -9.52
N PHE A 171 -15.67 7.16 -8.92
CA PHE A 171 -14.28 7.44 -8.60
C PHE A 171 -13.68 6.38 -7.65
N MET A 172 -14.39 6.06 -6.57
CA MET A 172 -13.94 5.08 -5.59
C MET A 172 -13.89 3.65 -6.17
N LYS A 173 -14.85 3.29 -7.03
CA LYS A 173 -14.86 1.99 -7.73
C LYS A 173 -13.66 1.78 -8.65
N ILE A 174 -13.13 2.84 -9.23
CA ILE A 174 -11.95 2.76 -10.10
C ILE A 174 -10.66 2.77 -9.28
N LEU A 175 -10.63 3.52 -8.18
CA LEU A 175 -9.48 3.59 -7.30
C LEU A 175 -9.24 2.33 -6.48
N GLN A 176 -10.31 1.63 -6.06
CA GLN A 176 -10.22 0.47 -5.16
C GLN A 176 -9.29 -0.65 -5.66
N ASP A 177 -9.15 -0.80 -6.98
CA ASP A 177 -8.29 -1.86 -7.56
C ASP A 177 -6.81 -1.45 -7.56
N LYS A 178 -6.52 -0.16 -7.44
CA LYS A 178 -5.18 0.41 -7.65
C LYS A 178 -4.52 0.93 -6.38
N VAL A 179 -5.29 1.46 -5.44
CA VAL A 179 -4.77 2.08 -4.23
C VAL A 179 -5.71 1.83 -3.05
N ASN A 180 -5.14 1.74 -1.86
CA ASN A 180 -5.87 1.74 -0.60
C ASN A 180 -6.62 3.07 -0.41
N VAL A 181 -7.94 3.05 -0.57
CA VAL A 181 -8.78 4.24 -0.38
C VAL A 181 -9.20 4.34 1.08
N VAL A 182 -9.01 5.51 1.68
CA VAL A 182 -9.50 5.85 3.03
C VAL A 182 -10.50 7.02 2.92
N PRO A 183 -11.80 6.78 3.17
CA PRO A 183 -12.82 7.83 3.10
C PRO A 183 -12.73 8.78 4.31
N LEU A 184 -12.72 10.07 4.03
CA LEU A 184 -12.70 11.15 5.00
C LEU A 184 -13.90 12.08 4.78
N ILE A 185 -14.62 12.39 5.83
CA ILE A 185 -15.65 13.43 5.82
C ILE A 185 -14.93 14.77 6.04
N ALA A 186 -14.93 15.61 5.01
CA ALA A 186 -14.32 16.92 5.05
C ALA A 186 -15.19 17.93 5.83
N LYS A 187 -14.57 18.97 6.40
CA LYS A 187 -15.26 20.08 7.09
C LYS A 187 -16.34 19.58 8.07
N ALA A 188 -15.95 18.67 8.96
CA ALA A 188 -16.86 18.10 9.96
C ALA A 188 -17.44 19.15 10.93
N ASP A 189 -16.85 20.35 11.01
CA ASP A 189 -17.36 21.50 11.75
C ASP A 189 -18.69 22.05 11.23
N CYS A 190 -19.10 21.70 10.01
CA CYS A 190 -20.40 22.09 9.46
C CYS A 190 -21.57 21.22 9.98
N LEU A 191 -21.28 20.09 10.65
CA LEU A 191 -22.28 19.10 11.06
C LEU A 191 -22.32 18.98 12.58
N THR A 192 -23.53 18.75 13.12
CA THR A 192 -23.68 18.39 14.53
C THR A 192 -23.22 16.96 14.80
N PRO A 193 -22.81 16.61 16.03
CA PRO A 193 -22.38 15.24 16.36
C PRO A 193 -23.43 14.16 16.01
N SER A 194 -24.72 14.48 16.18
CA SER A 194 -25.82 13.58 15.81
C SER A 194 -25.96 13.39 14.31
N GLU A 195 -25.73 14.43 13.51
CA GLU A 195 -25.73 14.36 12.05
C GLU A 195 -24.52 13.59 11.53
N ILE A 196 -23.32 13.81 12.10
CA ILE A 196 -22.12 13.05 11.76
C ILE A 196 -22.35 11.56 11.96
N LYS A 197 -22.94 11.15 13.09
CA LYS A 197 -23.23 9.73 13.36
C LYS A 197 -24.15 9.13 12.30
N LYS A 198 -25.27 9.80 12.00
CA LYS A 198 -26.22 9.38 10.95
C LYS A 198 -25.57 9.33 9.57
N PHE A 199 -24.71 10.31 9.27
CA PHE A 199 -24.01 10.38 8.00
C PHE A 199 -22.99 9.25 7.86
N LYS A 200 -22.21 8.94 8.90
CA LYS A 200 -21.30 7.79 8.92
C LYS A 200 -22.02 6.47 8.69
N GLU A 201 -23.16 6.25 9.35
CA GLU A 201 -23.98 5.04 9.16
C GLU A 201 -24.45 4.90 7.71
N ARG A 202 -25.00 5.98 7.13
CA ARG A 202 -25.44 5.97 5.72
C ARG A 202 -24.30 5.73 4.74
N LEU A 203 -23.16 6.38 4.94
CA LEU A 203 -21.98 6.18 4.09
C LEU A 203 -21.55 4.71 4.10
N ARG A 204 -21.49 4.08 5.28
CA ARG A 204 -21.15 2.65 5.37
C ARG A 204 -22.13 1.77 4.61
N GLU A 205 -23.44 2.00 4.79
CA GLU A 205 -24.45 1.26 4.05
C GLU A 205 -24.32 1.43 2.52
N GLU A 206 -24.02 2.64 2.04
CA GLU A 206 -23.88 2.89 0.60
C GLU A 206 -22.59 2.30 0.03
N ILE A 207 -21.50 2.32 0.80
CA ILE A 207 -20.23 1.66 0.47
C ILE A 207 -20.47 0.16 0.31
N ASP A 208 -21.18 -0.45 1.25
CA ASP A 208 -21.50 -1.88 1.23
C ASP A 208 -22.45 -2.23 0.07
N LYS A 209 -23.50 -1.42 -0.15
CA LYS A 209 -24.44 -1.60 -1.28
C LYS A 209 -23.75 -1.47 -2.63
N CYS A 210 -22.78 -0.58 -2.75
CA CYS A 210 -22.02 -0.37 -3.98
C CYS A 210 -20.89 -1.39 -4.17
N GLY A 211 -20.56 -2.18 -3.14
CA GLY A 211 -19.48 -3.14 -3.15
C GLY A 211 -18.09 -2.50 -3.26
N ILE A 212 -17.91 -1.32 -2.66
CA ILE A 212 -16.63 -0.60 -2.73
C ILE A 212 -15.67 -1.19 -1.68
N LYS A 213 -14.56 -1.75 -2.14
CA LYS A 213 -13.48 -2.26 -1.28
C LYS A 213 -12.65 -1.08 -0.77
N ILE A 214 -13.04 -0.59 0.39
CA ILE A 214 -12.26 0.39 1.15
C ILE A 214 -11.13 -0.34 1.88
N TYR A 215 -10.06 0.37 2.22
CA TYR A 215 -9.03 -0.17 3.09
C TYR A 215 -9.66 -0.74 4.37
N GLN A 216 -9.56 -2.05 4.53
CA GLN A 216 -9.98 -2.75 5.74
C GLN A 216 -8.75 -2.89 6.62
N PHE A 217 -8.89 -2.47 7.88
CA PHE A 217 -7.88 -2.75 8.88
C PHE A 217 -7.69 -4.27 8.96
N PRO A 218 -6.43 -4.75 8.91
CA PRO A 218 -6.13 -6.15 9.19
C PRO A 218 -6.78 -6.56 10.50
N ASP A 219 -7.27 -7.80 10.55
CA ASP A 219 -7.73 -8.34 11.82
C ASP A 219 -6.47 -8.58 12.70
N CYS A 220 -6.44 -7.96 13.87
CA CYS A 220 -5.34 -8.10 14.82
C CYS A 220 -5.08 -9.58 15.11
N ASP A 221 -3.81 -9.99 15.14
CA ASP A 221 -3.44 -11.35 15.50
C ASP A 221 -3.90 -11.66 16.94
N SER A 222 -4.23 -12.93 17.20
CA SER A 222 -4.72 -13.36 18.53
C SER A 222 -3.74 -13.05 19.66
N ASP A 223 -2.47 -12.91 19.32
CA ASP A 223 -1.34 -12.81 20.24
C ASP A 223 -0.99 -11.35 20.58
N GLU A 224 -1.70 -10.37 19.99
CA GLU A 224 -1.50 -8.94 20.28
C GLU A 224 -2.22 -8.50 21.56
N ASP A 225 -1.68 -7.42 22.16
CA ASP A 225 -2.20 -6.85 23.41
C ASP A 225 -3.67 -6.45 23.28
N GLU A 226 -4.48 -6.72 24.32
CA GLU A 226 -5.90 -6.36 24.35
C GLU A 226 -6.13 -4.85 24.17
N ASP A 227 -5.19 -4.01 24.65
CA ASP A 227 -5.22 -2.56 24.45
C ASP A 227 -5.05 -2.17 22.97
N PHE A 228 -4.21 -2.90 22.22
CA PHE A 228 -4.00 -2.69 20.79
C PHE A 228 -5.24 -3.11 20.00
N LYS A 229 -5.81 -4.27 20.32
CA LYS A 229 -7.08 -4.76 19.74
C LYS A 229 -8.23 -3.78 19.98
N GLN A 230 -8.28 -3.15 21.15
CA GLN A 230 -9.29 -2.14 21.45
C GLN A 230 -9.08 -0.87 20.60
N GLN A 231 -7.85 -0.40 20.46
CA GLN A 231 -7.55 0.76 19.60
C GLN A 231 -7.91 0.50 18.14
N ASP A 232 -7.57 -0.67 17.60
CA ASP A 232 -7.89 -1.03 16.22
C ASP A 232 -9.40 -1.16 15.99
N ARG A 233 -10.14 -1.71 16.97
CA ARG A 233 -11.60 -1.73 16.91
C ARG A 233 -12.19 -0.33 16.90
N GLU A 234 -11.70 0.56 17.77
CA GLU A 234 -12.13 1.96 17.82
C GLU A 234 -11.82 2.71 16.51
N LEU A 235 -10.68 2.42 15.87
CA LEU A 235 -10.32 2.96 14.57
C LEU A 235 -11.25 2.45 13.46
N LYS A 236 -11.53 1.14 13.43
CA LYS A 236 -12.46 0.49 12.50
C LYS A 236 -13.86 1.11 12.61
N GLU A 237 -14.37 1.26 13.83
CA GLU A 237 -15.67 1.91 14.09
C GLU A 237 -15.68 3.41 13.77
N SER A 238 -14.51 4.07 13.81
CA SER A 238 -14.41 5.50 13.52
C SER A 238 -14.38 5.82 12.02
N THR A 239 -14.16 4.83 11.15
CA THR A 239 -14.22 5.02 9.69
C THR A 239 -15.66 5.13 9.18
N PRO A 240 -15.99 6.10 8.30
CA PRO A 240 -15.13 7.16 7.74
C PRO A 240 -14.81 8.26 8.76
N PHE A 241 -13.56 8.75 8.74
CA PHE A 241 -13.09 9.73 9.73
C PHE A 241 -13.66 11.13 9.46
N ALA A 242 -14.15 11.79 10.49
CA ALA A 242 -14.65 13.16 10.40
C ALA A 242 -13.52 14.15 10.73
N VAL A 243 -13.01 14.84 9.71
CA VAL A 243 -11.80 15.66 9.82
C VAL A 243 -12.04 17.16 9.65
N ILE A 244 -11.25 17.94 10.40
CA ILE A 244 -11.22 19.40 10.35
C ILE A 244 -9.76 19.79 10.19
N GLY A 245 -9.43 20.54 9.12
CA GLY A 245 -8.10 21.10 8.91
C GLY A 245 -8.06 22.57 9.34
N SER A 246 -7.03 22.97 10.09
CA SER A 246 -6.78 24.39 10.39
C SER A 246 -5.32 24.77 10.20
N ASN A 247 -5.09 25.93 9.58
CA ASN A 247 -3.77 26.54 9.46
C ASN A 247 -3.54 27.62 10.55
N THR A 248 -4.58 27.98 11.32
CA THR A 248 -4.49 29.01 12.34
C THR A 248 -4.23 28.40 13.72
N VAL A 249 -3.26 28.97 14.44
CA VAL A 249 -3.00 28.66 15.84
C VAL A 249 -3.76 29.67 16.69
N VAL A 250 -4.61 29.16 17.57
CA VAL A 250 -5.43 29.94 18.50
C VAL A 250 -5.02 29.59 19.92
N GLU A 251 -5.13 30.55 20.83
CA GLU A 251 -4.85 30.30 22.24
C GLU A 251 -6.15 29.89 22.93
N ALA A 252 -6.22 28.64 23.37
CA ALA A 252 -7.34 28.11 24.14
C ALA A 252 -6.81 27.61 25.48
N ARG A 253 -7.41 28.06 26.59
CA ARG A 253 -7.06 27.62 27.96
C ARG A 253 -5.55 27.78 28.30
N GLY A 254 -4.90 28.81 27.76
CA GLY A 254 -3.46 29.07 27.97
C GLY A 254 -2.52 28.16 27.18
N GLN A 255 -3.04 27.32 26.29
CA GLN A 255 -2.26 26.51 25.36
C GLN A 255 -2.48 26.99 23.92
N ARG A 256 -1.39 27.06 23.15
CA ARG A 256 -1.44 27.37 21.72
C ARG A 256 -1.83 26.10 20.97
N VAL A 257 -3.09 26.01 20.58
CA VAL A 257 -3.66 24.85 19.88
C VAL A 257 -4.08 25.26 18.47
N ARG A 258 -4.01 24.32 17.52
CA ARG A 258 -4.54 24.57 16.18
C ARG A 258 -6.05 24.47 16.21
N GLY A 259 -6.70 25.50 15.70
CA GLY A 259 -8.16 25.56 15.75
C GLY A 259 -8.73 26.59 14.80
N ARG A 260 -10.03 26.48 14.54
CA ARG A 260 -10.81 27.47 13.79
C ARG A 260 -11.56 28.34 14.79
N LEU A 261 -11.46 29.66 14.61
CA LEU A 261 -12.21 30.63 15.42
C LEU A 261 -13.52 30.93 14.72
N TYR A 262 -14.62 30.66 15.41
CA TYR A 262 -15.96 31.07 15.03
C TYR A 262 -16.49 32.13 16.00
N PRO A 263 -17.48 32.95 15.58
CA PRO A 263 -18.12 33.91 16.50
C PRO A 263 -18.71 33.27 17.77
N TRP A 264 -19.12 32.00 17.70
CA TRP A 264 -19.72 31.25 18.80
C TRP A 264 -18.74 30.36 19.59
N GLY A 265 -17.48 30.25 19.17
CA GLY A 265 -16.51 29.41 19.87
C GLY A 265 -15.29 29.01 19.05
N ILE A 266 -14.39 28.27 19.70
CA ILE A 266 -13.15 27.78 19.10
C ILE A 266 -13.27 26.28 18.88
N VAL A 267 -13.02 25.84 17.64
CA VAL A 267 -12.97 24.42 17.28
C VAL A 267 -11.52 23.99 17.22
N GLU A 268 -11.07 23.29 18.26
CA GLU A 268 -9.75 22.67 18.34
C GLU A 268 -9.65 21.43 17.42
N VAL A 269 -8.62 21.37 16.57
CA VAL A 269 -8.42 20.27 15.61
C VAL A 269 -7.87 19.01 16.29
N GLU A 270 -7.03 19.18 17.31
CA GLU A 270 -6.39 18.05 18.01
C GLU A 270 -7.25 17.49 19.14
N ASN A 271 -8.45 18.03 19.36
CA ASN A 271 -9.33 17.58 20.41
C ASN A 271 -10.21 16.41 19.91
N PRO A 272 -10.11 15.20 20.50
CA PRO A 272 -10.87 14.04 20.06
C PRO A 272 -12.39 14.20 20.24
N ALA A 273 -12.84 15.12 21.11
CA ALA A 273 -14.26 15.42 21.27
C ALA A 273 -14.84 16.24 20.10
N HIS A 274 -13.99 16.98 19.38
CA HIS A 274 -14.41 17.82 18.25
C HIS A 274 -14.16 17.15 16.90
N CYS A 275 -13.11 16.33 16.80
CA CYS A 275 -12.66 15.80 15.53
C CYS A 275 -11.89 14.48 15.67
N ASP A 276 -12.07 13.57 14.70
CA ASP A 276 -11.31 12.33 14.59
C ASP A 276 -9.92 12.53 13.96
N PHE A 277 -9.42 13.77 13.87
CA PHE A 277 -8.13 14.09 13.25
C PHE A 277 -6.96 13.36 13.91
N VAL A 278 -6.97 13.27 15.25
CA VAL A 278 -5.92 12.55 15.99
C VAL A 278 -5.94 11.06 15.66
N LYS A 279 -7.12 10.47 15.51
CA LYS A 279 -7.28 9.06 15.11
C LYS A 279 -6.74 8.83 13.71
N LEU A 280 -7.07 9.70 12.76
CA LEU A 280 -6.52 9.64 11.40
C LEU A 280 -4.98 9.75 11.40
N ARG A 281 -4.42 10.70 12.17
CA ARG A 281 -2.97 10.88 12.29
C ARG A 281 -2.29 9.64 12.89
N THR A 282 -2.86 9.06 13.94
CA THR A 282 -2.35 7.82 14.54
C THR A 282 -2.41 6.66 13.56
N MET A 283 -3.53 6.50 12.85
CA MET A 283 -3.73 5.46 11.83
C MET A 283 -2.68 5.54 10.71
N LEU A 284 -2.45 6.74 10.15
CA LEU A 284 -1.53 6.94 9.02
C LEU A 284 -0.05 6.88 9.39
N ILE A 285 0.34 7.40 10.55
CA ILE A 285 1.76 7.59 10.89
C ILE A 285 2.26 6.51 11.86
N ARG A 286 1.43 6.06 12.81
CA ARG A 286 1.88 5.21 13.92
C ARG A 286 1.60 3.73 13.73
N THR A 287 0.40 3.36 13.31
CA THR A 287 -0.05 1.96 13.35
C THR A 287 -0.02 1.29 11.97
N HIS A 288 -0.67 1.85 10.96
CA HIS A 288 -0.93 1.12 9.70
C HIS A 288 -0.06 1.56 8.51
N MET A 289 1.00 2.35 8.73
CA MET A 289 1.88 2.78 7.63
C MET A 289 2.54 1.60 6.91
N HIS A 290 3.02 0.61 7.68
CA HIS A 290 3.66 -0.58 7.13
C HIS A 290 2.65 -1.46 6.38
N ASP A 291 1.50 -1.71 7.00
CA ASP A 291 0.43 -2.53 6.41
C ASP A 291 -0.11 -1.94 5.09
N LEU A 292 -0.35 -0.63 5.05
CA LEU A 292 -0.75 0.06 3.81
C LEU A 292 0.29 -0.16 2.69
N LYS A 293 1.57 -0.21 3.05
CA LYS A 293 2.64 -0.46 2.09
C LYS A 293 2.67 -1.91 1.63
N ASP A 294 2.47 -2.86 2.53
CA ASP A 294 2.42 -4.29 2.22
C ASP A 294 1.24 -4.61 1.30
N ILE A 295 0.04 -4.12 1.60
CA ILE A 295 -1.13 -4.30 0.72
C ILE A 295 -0.90 -3.64 -0.64
N THR A 296 -0.25 -2.47 -0.68
CA THR A 296 0.10 -1.82 -1.95
C THR A 296 1.04 -2.70 -2.78
N ASN A 297 1.98 -3.37 -2.13
CA ASN A 297 2.92 -4.26 -2.80
C ASN A 297 2.25 -5.56 -3.25
N ASP A 298 1.60 -6.27 -2.33
CA ASP A 298 1.18 -7.65 -2.49
C ASP A 298 -0.16 -7.78 -3.23
N CYS A 299 -1.03 -6.78 -3.12
CA CYS A 299 -2.28 -6.73 -3.86
C CYS A 299 -2.16 -5.82 -5.09
N HIS A 300 -2.02 -4.51 -4.90
CA HIS A 300 -2.19 -3.56 -6.01
C HIS A 300 -1.07 -3.65 -7.05
N TYR A 301 0.19 -3.68 -6.59
CA TYR A 301 1.33 -3.75 -7.49
C TYR A 301 1.47 -5.13 -8.14
N GLU A 302 1.31 -6.23 -7.41
CA GLU A 302 1.35 -7.57 -8.01
C GLU A 302 0.21 -7.80 -9.01
N ASN A 303 -1.00 -7.31 -8.76
CA ASN A 303 -2.09 -7.35 -9.74
C ASN A 303 -1.73 -6.59 -11.03
N TYR A 304 -1.17 -5.38 -10.89
CA TYR A 304 -0.69 -4.60 -12.04
C TYR A 304 0.45 -5.31 -12.79
N ARG A 305 1.41 -5.88 -12.05
CA ARG A 305 2.55 -6.63 -12.58
C ARG A 305 2.10 -7.87 -13.35
N ALA A 306 1.17 -8.64 -12.80
CA ALA A 306 0.57 -9.79 -13.49
C ALA A 306 -0.10 -9.38 -14.81
N LEU A 307 -0.89 -8.30 -14.81
CA LEU A 307 -1.53 -7.77 -16.01
C LEU A 307 -0.51 -7.30 -17.06
N CYS A 308 0.55 -6.62 -16.61
CA CYS A 308 1.61 -6.13 -17.50
C CYS A 308 2.37 -7.29 -18.14
N ILE A 309 2.78 -8.29 -17.35
CA ILE A 309 3.45 -9.51 -17.84
C ILE A 309 2.55 -10.27 -18.83
N GLN A 310 1.26 -10.42 -18.52
CA GLN A 310 0.31 -11.07 -19.42
C GLN A 310 0.18 -10.32 -20.76
N THR A 311 0.15 -8.98 -20.70
CA THR A 311 0.09 -8.13 -21.89
C THR A 311 1.37 -8.25 -22.73
N MET A 312 2.54 -8.24 -22.09
CA MET A 312 3.83 -8.43 -22.76
C MET A 312 3.95 -9.82 -23.40
N ALA A 313 3.54 -10.88 -22.68
CA ALA A 313 3.51 -12.23 -23.20
C ALA A 313 2.55 -12.35 -24.41
N SER A 314 1.40 -11.67 -24.35
CA SER A 314 0.44 -11.63 -25.45
C SER A 314 0.99 -10.88 -26.66
N LYS A 315 1.67 -9.74 -26.46
CA LYS A 315 2.34 -8.99 -27.53
C LYS A 315 3.47 -9.78 -28.18
N MET A 316 4.31 -10.46 -27.40
CA MET A 316 5.34 -11.37 -27.95
C MET A 316 4.75 -12.54 -28.75
N ASN A 317 3.57 -13.04 -28.37
CA ASN A 317 2.86 -14.06 -29.14
C ASN A 317 2.17 -13.50 -30.40
N ALA A 318 1.79 -12.22 -30.41
CA ALA A 318 1.21 -11.53 -31.56
C ALA A 318 2.28 -11.10 -32.58
N ASP A 319 3.44 -10.62 -32.13
CA ASP A 319 4.56 -10.26 -33.01
C ASP A 319 5.15 -11.49 -33.72
N LYS A 320 5.13 -12.67 -33.07
CA LYS A 320 5.41 -13.95 -33.73
C LYS A 320 4.42 -14.31 -34.86
N ARG A 321 3.28 -13.64 -34.96
CA ARG A 321 2.27 -13.87 -36.02
C ARG A 321 2.32 -12.82 -37.14
N VAL A 322 3.07 -11.72 -37.00
CA VAL A 322 2.99 -10.59 -37.95
C VAL A 322 4.31 -10.26 -38.68
N GLU A 323 5.47 -10.79 -38.27
CA GLU A 323 6.70 -10.69 -39.09
C GLU A 323 7.21 -12.05 -39.60
N SER A 324 6.93 -12.36 -40.87
CA SER A 324 7.93 -12.88 -41.82
C SER A 324 7.36 -13.07 -43.24
N PRO A 325 7.95 -12.40 -44.24
CA PRO A 325 8.32 -13.04 -45.48
C PRO A 325 9.86 -13.20 -45.52
N ILE A 326 10.35 -14.36 -46.02
CA ILE A 326 11.76 -14.74 -46.34
C ILE A 326 12.42 -15.65 -45.26
N PRO A 327 13.20 -16.70 -45.62
CA PRO A 327 12.83 -18.10 -45.46
C PRO A 327 13.51 -18.73 -44.24
N ILE A 328 12.81 -19.69 -43.65
CA ILE A 328 13.20 -20.40 -42.44
C ILE A 328 14.45 -21.25 -42.71
N LEU A 329 15.58 -20.90 -42.08
CA LEU A 329 16.57 -21.87 -41.63
C LEU A 329 15.95 -22.58 -40.41
N PRO A 330 15.65 -23.89 -40.48
CA PRO A 330 14.92 -24.56 -39.42
C PRO A 330 15.88 -24.98 -38.31
N LEU A 331 15.69 -24.45 -37.09
CA LEU A 331 16.16 -25.12 -35.87
C LEU A 331 14.97 -25.39 -34.93
N SER A 332 14.47 -26.62 -35.09
CA SER A 332 13.88 -27.52 -34.09
C SER A 332 12.68 -27.04 -33.26
N THR A 333 11.52 -26.94 -33.90
CA THR A 333 10.32 -27.61 -33.36
C THR A 333 10.51 -29.14 -33.48
N PRO A 334 9.99 -29.98 -32.58
CA PRO A 334 10.10 -31.43 -32.74
C PRO A 334 9.42 -31.79 -34.06
N ASP A 335 10.21 -32.22 -35.04
CA ASP A 335 9.73 -32.59 -36.36
C ASP A 335 8.66 -33.66 -36.21
N VAL A 336 7.65 -33.60 -37.07
CA VAL A 336 6.67 -34.68 -37.24
C VAL A 336 7.37 -36.02 -37.52
N GLU A 337 8.59 -35.97 -38.07
CA GLU A 337 9.48 -37.12 -38.21
C GLU A 337 10.03 -37.64 -36.88
N THR A 338 10.39 -36.76 -35.92
CA THR A 338 10.82 -37.17 -34.59
C THR A 338 9.67 -37.82 -33.80
N GLU A 339 8.46 -37.30 -33.90
CA GLU A 339 7.27 -37.95 -33.33
C GLU A 339 6.98 -39.31 -33.96
N ASN A 340 7.11 -39.43 -35.28
CA ASN A 340 6.95 -40.72 -35.98
C ASN A 340 8.06 -41.72 -35.62
N LEU A 341 9.29 -41.24 -35.37
CA LEU A 341 10.40 -42.07 -34.91
C LEU A 341 10.19 -42.55 -33.47
N ILE A 342 9.66 -41.69 -32.59
CA ILE A 342 9.31 -42.04 -31.21
C ILE A 342 8.19 -43.08 -31.21
N LYS A 343 7.16 -42.93 -32.04
CA LYS A 343 6.08 -43.93 -32.18
C LYS A 343 6.60 -45.29 -32.66
N LYS A 344 7.51 -45.33 -33.64
CA LYS A 344 8.13 -46.58 -34.09
C LYS A 344 8.99 -47.22 -33.00
N LYS A 345 9.77 -46.43 -32.26
CA LYS A 345 10.58 -46.91 -31.12
C LYS A 345 9.71 -47.47 -30.00
N ASP A 346 8.57 -46.85 -29.70
CA ASP A 346 7.61 -47.34 -28.71
C ASP A 346 6.93 -48.66 -29.13
N GLU A 347 6.62 -48.82 -30.43
CA GLU A 347 6.10 -50.07 -30.95
C GLU A 347 7.14 -51.21 -30.89
N GLU A 348 8.41 -50.92 -31.17
CA GLU A 348 9.49 -51.90 -31.01
C GLU A 348 9.70 -52.29 -29.54
N LEU A 349 9.67 -51.32 -28.61
CA LEU A 349 9.77 -51.58 -27.17
C LEU A 349 8.62 -52.45 -26.66
N ARG A 350 7.39 -52.23 -27.14
CA ARG A 350 6.24 -53.08 -26.79
C ARG A 350 6.40 -54.51 -27.30
N ARG A 351 6.90 -54.70 -28.54
CA ARG A 351 7.17 -56.04 -29.07
C ARG A 351 8.25 -56.76 -28.28
N MET A 352 9.31 -56.05 -27.89
CA MET A 352 10.39 -56.61 -27.08
C MET A 352 9.91 -56.97 -25.66
N GLN A 353 9.06 -56.15 -25.04
CA GLN A 353 8.43 -56.47 -23.75
C GLN A 353 7.53 -57.71 -23.83
N GLN A 354 6.73 -57.86 -24.89
CA GLN A 354 5.90 -59.05 -25.07
C GLN A 354 6.75 -60.31 -25.29
N MET A 355 7.88 -60.20 -25.98
CA MET A 355 8.81 -61.32 -26.18
C MET A 355 9.49 -61.72 -24.87
N LEU A 356 9.91 -60.74 -24.05
CA LEU A 356 10.45 -60.98 -22.70
C LEU A 356 9.42 -61.61 -21.76
N GLN A 357 8.16 -61.16 -21.81
CA GLN A 357 7.07 -61.77 -21.04
C GLN A 357 6.82 -63.22 -21.46
N LYS A 358 6.84 -63.51 -22.76
CA LYS A 358 6.72 -64.90 -23.26
C LYS A 358 7.90 -65.77 -22.85
N MET A 359 9.13 -65.24 -22.87
CA MET A 359 10.29 -65.96 -22.36
C MET A 359 10.21 -66.21 -20.85
N GLN A 360 9.76 -65.23 -20.07
CA GLN A 360 9.54 -65.40 -18.62
C GLN A 360 8.46 -66.44 -18.32
N GLN A 361 7.37 -66.45 -19.10
CA GLN A 361 6.33 -67.46 -18.99
C GLN A 361 6.84 -68.86 -19.35
N GLN A 362 7.67 -68.99 -20.39
CA GLN A 362 8.29 -70.27 -20.76
C GLN A 362 9.30 -70.77 -19.71
N MET A 363 10.04 -69.87 -19.05
CA MET A 363 10.89 -70.28 -17.91
C MET A 363 10.03 -70.71 -16.71
N HIS A 364 8.93 -70.01 -16.42
CA HIS A 364 8.01 -70.42 -15.35
C HIS A 364 7.29 -71.74 -15.64
N GLU A 365 7.04 -72.08 -16.91
CA GLU A 365 6.49 -73.37 -17.33
C GLU A 365 7.54 -74.50 -17.37
N GLN A 366 8.84 -74.19 -17.38
CA GLN A 366 9.93 -75.18 -17.30
C GLN A 366 10.38 -75.47 -15.86
N ASP A 367 10.09 -74.57 -14.91
CA ASP A 367 10.37 -74.73 -13.48
C ASP A 367 9.21 -75.39 -12.68
N LEU A 368 8.16 -75.86 -13.38
CA LEU A 368 7.02 -76.64 -12.88
C LEU A 368 7.05 -78.06 -13.47
#